data_AF-A0A352PZV9-F1
#
_entry.id   AF-A0A352PZV9-F1
#
_cell.length_a   1.000
_cell.length_b   1.000
_cell.length_c   1.000
_cell.angle_alpha   90.00
_cell.angle_beta   90.00
_cell.angle_gamma   90.00
#
_symmetry.space_group_name_H-M   'P 1'
#
loop_
_entity.id
_entity.type
_entity.pdbx_description
1 polymer ?
#
loop_
_entity_poly.entity_id
_entity_poly.type
_entity_poly.pdbx_seq_one_letter_code
_entity_poly.pdbx_strand_id
1 'polypeptide(L)'
;MLGQEDPHEIVIDELVGFLVTMVGLPFTLQSAGVGFLAFRLFDIWKPWPVRRFDQDLHGGLGIVMDDLAAGCYAHAVVWAVLAIWR
;
A
#
# COMPACT_ATOMS: atom_id res chain seq x y z
N MET A 1 -15.63 1.36 -28.66
CA MET A 1 -14.30 1.88 -28.27
C MET A 1 -13.98 1.27 -26.92
N LEU A 2 -13.42 0.06 -26.92
CA LEU A 2 -12.98 -0.63 -25.69
C LEU A 2 -11.48 -0.39 -25.60
N GLY A 3 -11.09 0.60 -24.80
CA GLY A 3 -9.72 1.11 -24.72
C GLY A 3 -9.66 2.37 -23.87
N GLN A 4 -10.47 2.42 -22.82
CA GLN A 4 -10.37 3.49 -21.84
C GLN A 4 -9.43 2.95 -20.77
N GLU A 5 -8.17 3.42 -20.82
CA GLU A 5 -7.20 3.27 -19.74
C GLU A 5 -7.89 3.58 -18.42
N ASP A 6 -7.62 2.78 -17.38
CA ASP A 6 -8.25 2.90 -16.07
C ASP A 6 -8.31 4.37 -15.65
N PRO A 7 -9.48 4.89 -15.24
CA PRO A 7 -9.55 6.26 -14.78
C PRO A 7 -8.63 6.38 -13.56
N HIS A 8 -7.49 7.08 -13.72
CA HIS A 8 -6.56 7.44 -12.64
C HIS A 8 -7.23 8.18 -11.46
N GLU A 9 -8.52 8.50 -11.56
CA GLU A 9 -9.35 9.09 -10.50
C GLU A 9 -9.84 8.04 -9.47
N ILE A 10 -9.83 6.74 -9.82
CA ILE A 10 -10.25 5.66 -8.92
C ILE A 10 -9.03 5.14 -8.15
N VAL A 11 -8.79 5.72 -6.97
CA VAL A 11 -7.67 5.36 -6.07
C VAL A 11 -8.09 4.38 -4.96
N ILE A 12 -8.97 3.43 -5.29
CA ILE A 12 -9.51 2.47 -4.30
C ILE A 12 -8.44 1.48 -3.84
N ASP A 13 -7.61 1.03 -4.77
CA ASP A 13 -6.36 0.30 -4.54
C ASP A 13 -5.45 1.00 -3.52
N GLU A 14 -5.14 2.28 -3.76
CA GLU A 14 -4.25 3.06 -2.88
C GLU A 14 -4.87 3.23 -1.48
N LEU A 15 -6.18 3.48 -1.43
CA LEU A 15 -6.93 3.59 -0.18
C LEU A 15 -6.89 2.27 0.60
N VAL A 16 -7.09 1.14 -0.07
CA VAL A 16 -7.05 -0.19 0.56
C VAL A 16 -5.65 -0.51 1.10
N GLY A 17 -4.59 -0.24 0.33
CA GLY A 17 -3.20 -0.39 0.78
C GLY A 17 -2.86 0.49 1.99
N PHE A 18 -3.31 1.74 1.99
CA PHE A 18 -3.15 2.63 3.14
C PHE A 18 -3.92 2.16 4.37
N LEU A 19 -5.16 1.68 4.22
CA LEU A 19 -5.94 1.13 5.33
C LEU A 19 -5.24 -0.09 5.96
N VAL A 20 -4.64 -0.97 5.15
CA VAL A 20 -3.81 -2.09 5.64
C VAL A 20 -2.62 -1.58 6.44
N THR A 21 -1.95 -0.52 5.96
CA THR A 21 -0.82 0.10 6.68
C THR A 21 -1.21 0.54 8.09
N MET A 22 -2.44 1.02 8.27
CA MET A 22 -2.95 1.63 9.50
C MET A 22 -3.53 0.62 10.50
N VAL A 23 -3.67 -0.66 10.15
CA VAL A 23 -4.27 -1.68 11.03
C VAL A 23 -3.53 -1.73 12.38
N GLY A 24 -4.25 -1.62 13.50
CA GLY A 24 -3.65 -1.74 14.83
C GLY A 24 -2.72 -0.59 15.25
N LEU A 25 -2.55 0.44 14.42
CA LEU A 25 -1.85 1.67 14.80
C LEU A 25 -2.78 2.61 15.58
N PRO A 26 -2.26 3.43 16.52
CA PRO A 26 -3.09 4.38 17.24
C PRO A 26 -3.64 5.44 16.28
N PHE A 27 -4.93 5.74 16.39
CA PHE A 27 -5.63 6.66 15.49
C PHE A 27 -5.29 8.13 15.81
N THR A 28 -4.07 8.53 15.44
CA THR A 28 -3.55 9.89 15.60
C THR A 28 -3.09 10.44 14.25
N LEU A 29 -3.05 11.77 14.11
CA LEU A 29 -2.51 12.43 12.91
C LEU A 29 -1.04 12.04 12.65
N GLN A 30 -0.28 11.76 13.72
CA GLN A 30 1.11 11.30 13.62
C GLN A 30 1.19 9.92 12.96
N SER A 31 0.41 8.94 13.45
CA SER A 31 0.37 7.60 12.85
C SER A 31 -0.13 7.65 11.41
N ALA A 32 -1.15 8.47 11.13
CA ALA A 32 -1.67 8.66 9.78
C ALA A 32 -0.61 9.25 8.84
N GLY A 33 0.12 10.28 9.27
CA GLY A 33 1.18 10.89 8.47
C GLY A 33 2.36 9.94 8.23
N VAL A 34 2.83 9.25 9.27
CA VAL A 34 3.94 8.29 9.16
C VAL A 34 3.52 7.07 8.32
N GLY A 35 2.32 6.55 8.56
CA GLY A 35 1.73 5.45 7.79
C GLY A 35 1.58 5.80 6.32
N PHE A 36 1.11 7.01 6.01
CA PHE A 36 0.94 7.47 4.63
C PHE A 36 2.27 7.58 3.90
N LEU A 37 3.28 8.18 4.53
CA LEU A 37 4.61 8.31 3.94
C LEU A 37 5.28 6.95 3.74
N ALA A 38 5.16 6.05 4.72
CA ALA A 38 5.67 4.70 4.59
C ALA A 38 4.98 3.94 3.46
N PHE A 39 3.65 3.98 3.41
CA PHE A 39 2.86 3.37 2.33
C PHE A 39 3.31 3.87 0.95
N ARG A 40 3.37 5.19 0.74
CA ARG A 40 3.80 5.76 -0.55
C ARG A 40 5.23 5.39 -0.91
N LEU A 41 6.13 5.26 0.07
CA LEU A 41 7.48 4.79 -0.19
C LEU A 41 7.48 3.34 -0.73
N PHE A 42 6.69 2.45 -0.13
CA PHE A 42 6.61 1.04 -0.55
C PHE A 42 5.82 0.84 -1.84
N ASP A 43 4.76 1.61 -2.04
CA ASP A 43 3.94 1.65 -3.26
C ASP A 43 4.76 2.10 -4.48
N ILE A 44 5.62 3.12 -4.32
CA ILE A 44 6.53 3.57 -5.40
C ILE A 44 7.70 2.60 -5.59
N TRP A 45 8.30 2.09 -4.50
CA TRP A 45 9.54 1.31 -4.58
C TRP A 45 9.32 -0.15 -4.97
N LYS A 46 8.17 -0.73 -4.63
CA LYS A 46 7.76 -2.13 -4.90
C LYS A 46 8.92 -3.13 -4.75
N PRO A 47 9.49 -3.30 -3.54
CA PRO A 47 10.59 -4.22 -3.34
C PRO A 47 10.20 -5.65 -3.72
N TRP A 48 11.14 -6.37 -4.32
CA TRP A 48 11.00 -7.79 -4.67
C TRP A 48 10.63 -8.60 -3.41
N PRO A 49 9.56 -9.44 -3.40
CA PRO A 49 9.07 -10.31 -4.47
C PRO A 49 7.71 -9.93 -5.09
N VAL A 50 7.10 -8.80 -4.71
CA VAL A 50 5.73 -8.41 -5.15
C VAL A 50 5.62 -8.32 -6.67
N ARG A 51 6.62 -7.75 -7.34
CA ARG A 51 6.70 -7.64 -8.81
C ARG A 51 6.57 -8.96 -9.59
N ARG A 52 6.66 -10.13 -8.94
CA ARG A 52 6.50 -11.43 -9.60
C ARG A 52 5.05 -11.92 -9.62
N PHE A 53 4.23 -11.51 -8.65
CA PHE A 53 2.80 -11.84 -8.63
C PHE A 53 1.99 -11.02 -9.65
N ASP A 54 2.45 -9.80 -9.93
CA ASP A 54 1.93 -8.90 -10.96
C ASP A 54 1.97 -9.51 -12.39
N GLN A 55 2.87 -10.47 -12.64
CA GLN A 55 2.99 -11.12 -13.95
C GLN A 55 1.90 -12.17 -14.23
N ASP A 56 1.27 -12.72 -13.19
CA ASP A 56 0.29 -13.80 -13.32
C ASP A 56 -1.17 -13.29 -13.21
N LEU A 57 -1.39 -12.13 -12.56
CA LEU A 57 -2.72 -11.54 -12.33
C LEU A 57 -2.96 -10.33 -13.23
N HIS A 58 -3.56 -10.56 -14.40
CA HIS A 58 -3.88 -9.49 -15.35
C HIS A 58 -5.11 -8.67 -14.92
N GLY A 59 -4.99 -7.33 -14.97
CA GLY A 59 -6.10 -6.37 -14.77
C GLY A 59 -6.13 -5.73 -13.37
N GLY A 60 -7.25 -5.08 -13.02
CA GLY A 60 -7.38 -4.30 -11.77
C GLY A 60 -7.21 -5.10 -10.46
N LEU A 61 -7.29 -6.44 -10.50
CA LEU A 61 -6.97 -7.28 -9.33
C LEU A 61 -5.46 -7.32 -9.02
N GLY A 62 -4.60 -7.26 -10.03
CA GLY A 62 -3.15 -7.19 -9.84
C GLY A 62 -2.75 -5.92 -9.11
N ILE A 63 -3.33 -4.79 -9.54
CA ILE A 63 -3.10 -3.45 -8.97
C ILE A 63 -3.48 -3.41 -7.47
N VAL A 64 -4.68 -3.89 -7.12
CA VAL A 64 -5.11 -3.93 -5.71
C VAL A 64 -4.22 -4.84 -4.87
N MET A 65 -3.80 -6.00 -5.41
CA MET A 65 -2.92 -6.93 -4.68
C MET A 65 -1.51 -6.35 -4.48
N ASP A 66 -1.01 -5.58 -5.43
CA ASP A 66 0.24 -4.84 -5.35
C ASP A 66 0.22 -3.83 -4.19
N ASP A 67 -0.85 -3.02 -4.13
CA ASP A 67 -1.02 -1.99 -3.09
C ASP A 67 -1.25 -2.60 -1.70
N LEU A 68 -1.97 -3.73 -1.64
CA LEU A 68 -2.11 -4.52 -0.41
C LEU A 68 -0.75 -5.02 0.09
N ALA A 69 0.11 -5.51 -0.81
CA ALA A 69 1.44 -5.97 -0.45
C ALA A 69 2.32 -4.80 0.03
N ALA A 70 2.29 -3.66 -0.67
CA ALA A 70 2.95 -2.43 -0.24
C ALA A 70 2.46 -1.99 1.15
N GLY A 71 1.15 -2.07 1.41
CA GLY A 71 0.53 -1.78 2.70
C GLY A 71 1.03 -2.68 3.83
N CYS A 72 1.22 -3.98 3.57
CA CYS A 72 1.79 -4.92 4.55
C CYS A 72 3.25 -4.58 4.90
N TYR A 73 4.08 -4.23 3.91
CA TYR A 73 5.46 -3.79 4.16
C TYR A 73 5.50 -2.51 4.98
N ALA A 74 4.69 -1.52 4.59
CA ALA A 74 4.57 -0.27 5.30
C ALA A 74 4.12 -0.50 6.75
N HIS A 75 3.11 -1.34 6.97
CA HIS A 75 2.62 -1.70 8.29
C HIS A 75 3.74 -2.26 9.17
N ALA A 76 4.48 -3.26 8.67
CA ALA A 76 5.55 -3.89 9.42
C ALA A 76 6.65 -2.89 9.82
N VAL A 77 7.03 -1.99 8.91
CA VAL A 77 8.04 -0.96 9.20
C VAL A 77 7.53 0.06 10.21
N VAL A 78 6.32 0.59 10.04
CA VAL A 78 5.76 1.59 10.95
C VAL A 78 5.56 0.99 12.34
N TRP A 79 5.10 -0.26 12.41
CA TRP A 79 4.97 -0.99 13.65
C TRP A 79 6.32 -1.20 14.34
N ALA A 80 7.35 -1.65 13.60
CA ALA A 80 8.69 -1.83 14.14
C ALA A 80 9.30 -0.51 14.64
N VAL A 81 9.12 0.58 13.90
CA VAL A 81 9.53 1.92 14.34
C VAL A 81 8.81 2.26 15.63
N LEU A 82 7.48 2.30 15.65
CA LEU A 82 6.71 2.66 16.84
C LEU A 82 6.98 1.75 18.05
N ALA A 83 7.28 0.47 17.82
CA ALA A 83 7.68 -0.46 18.87
C ALA A 83 9.04 -0.10 19.51
N ILE A 84 9.97 0.51 18.77
CA ILE A 84 11.26 1.00 19.29
C ILE A 84 11.08 2.29 20.09
N TRP A 85 10.13 3.16 19.71
CA TRP A 85 9.88 4.45 20.37
C TRP A 85 8.95 4.39 21.58
N ARG A 86 8.46 3.19 21.92
CA ARG A 86 7.50 2.94 23.01
C ARG A 86 8.22 2.47 24.27
#